data_AF-G0L2Q3-F1
#
_entry.id   AF-G0L2Q3-F1
#
_cell.length_a   1.000
_cell.length_b   1.000
_cell.length_c   1.000
_cell.angle_alpha   90.00
_cell.angle_beta   90.00
_cell.angle_gamma   90.00
#
_symmetry.space_group_name_H-M   'P 1'
#
loop_
_entity.id
_entity.type
_entity.pdbx_description
1 polymer ?
#
loop_
_entity_poly.entity_id
_entity_poly.type
_entity_poly.pdbx_seq_one_letter_code
_entity_poly.pdbx_strand_id
1 'polypeptide(L)'
;MVFKTAIMLLLFFTPLSIIIFSSITSVPLLFGLYILSGLGMAGIGMGVMHDAIHGSYSKNKTINRIMGYTINLIGANDKVWRLQHNVLHHSFTNIDEHDDDINAPFFLRFSPHAKRNKLHKYQHYYAWFFYGLSTISWITSKDFIRYKRYYKMGLIKDRSTYRKGMMKIIAWKLLYYSYALVLPIVLTAFAPWTVVLAFLAMHFVTGLSISLVFQTAHVSPNAAFPLPDENGHLESGRLAHQLETTCNFAQKSVLLSWLIGGLTHQIEHHLFPNISHVHYRKIAPIVKRTAEEFGLPYHSNGSFVSAVSKHFQMLRDLGRMDMLPIEAIPTNQ
;
A
#
# COMPACT_ATOMS: atom_id res chain seq x y z
N MET A 1 12.90 -12.53 -9.71
CA MET A 1 11.60 -12.82 -9.08
C MET A 1 11.64 -14.03 -8.15
N VAL A 2 11.90 -15.24 -8.63
CA VAL A 2 11.87 -16.48 -7.82
C VAL A 2 12.70 -16.40 -6.53
N PHE A 3 13.96 -15.98 -6.62
CA PHE A 3 14.84 -15.84 -5.45
C PHE A 3 14.29 -14.85 -4.40
N LYS A 4 13.77 -13.70 -4.84
CA LYS A 4 13.11 -12.72 -3.96
C LYS A 4 11.91 -13.34 -3.28
N THR A 5 11.07 -14.04 -4.03
CA THR A 5 9.90 -14.73 -3.50
C THR A 5 10.25 -15.72 -2.41
N ALA A 6 11.25 -16.57 -2.63
CA ALA A 6 11.71 -17.52 -1.63
C ALA A 6 12.15 -16.79 -0.35
N ILE A 7 12.97 -15.73 -0.48
CA ILE A 7 13.42 -14.95 0.68
C ILE A 7 12.25 -14.32 1.43
N MET A 8 11.32 -13.65 0.74
CA MET A 8 10.22 -12.93 1.41
C MET A 8 9.25 -13.89 2.10
N LEU A 9 8.96 -15.04 1.48
CA LEU A 9 8.12 -16.07 2.10
C LEU A 9 8.81 -16.72 3.29
N LEU A 10 10.10 -17.05 3.18
CA LEU A 10 10.87 -17.62 4.30
C LEU A 10 11.01 -16.60 5.44
N LEU A 11 11.26 -15.33 5.13
CA LEU A 11 11.37 -14.27 6.14
C LEU A 11 10.05 -14.07 6.90
N PHE A 12 8.91 -14.33 6.27
CA PHE A 12 7.61 -14.29 6.92
C PHE A 12 7.30 -15.55 7.73
N PHE A 13 7.41 -16.73 7.11
CA PHE A 13 6.96 -17.99 7.71
C PHE A 13 7.96 -18.62 8.67
N THR A 14 9.27 -18.54 8.39
CA THR A 14 10.29 -19.18 9.24
C THR A 14 10.25 -18.66 10.67
N PRO A 15 10.18 -17.35 10.95
CA PRO A 15 10.10 -16.88 12.32
C PRO A 15 8.84 -17.35 13.06
N LEU A 16 7.68 -17.41 12.37
CA LEU A 16 6.44 -17.91 12.95
C LEU A 16 6.54 -19.42 13.25
N SER A 17 7.14 -20.19 12.35
CA SER A 17 7.42 -21.61 12.60
C SER A 17 8.35 -21.83 13.79
N ILE A 18 9.38 -20.98 13.95
CA ILE A 18 10.26 -21.04 15.13
C ILE A 18 9.46 -20.76 16.40
N ILE A 19 8.60 -19.73 16.42
CA ILE A 19 7.74 -19.42 17.57
C ILE A 19 6.84 -20.62 17.95
N ILE A 20 6.25 -21.28 16.94
CA ILE A 20 5.26 -22.35 17.15
C ILE A 20 5.91 -23.68 17.55
N PHE A 21 7.02 -24.05 16.91
CA PHE A 21 7.59 -25.39 17.02
C PHE A 21 8.86 -25.46 17.88
N SER A 22 9.43 -24.30 18.26
CA SER A 22 10.59 -24.26 19.15
C SER A 22 10.15 -23.82 20.54
N SER A 23 10.70 -24.45 21.58
CA SER A 23 10.45 -24.10 22.99
C SER A 23 11.19 -22.82 23.39
N ILE A 24 10.89 -21.69 22.73
CA ILE A 24 11.49 -20.40 23.05
C ILE A 24 10.93 -19.84 24.37
N THR A 25 11.81 -19.31 25.21
CA THR A 25 11.46 -18.73 26.53
C THR A 25 11.85 -17.25 26.66
N SER A 26 12.66 -16.73 25.72
CA SER A 26 13.13 -15.34 25.72
C SER A 26 12.08 -14.41 25.11
N VAL A 27 11.57 -13.47 25.91
CA VAL A 27 10.63 -12.43 25.44
C VAL A 27 11.26 -11.57 24.33
N PRO A 28 12.51 -11.08 24.43
CA PRO A 28 13.15 -10.37 23.33
C PRO A 28 13.22 -11.19 22.03
N LEU A 29 13.46 -12.50 22.12
CA LEU A 29 13.49 -13.37 20.95
C LEU A 29 12.11 -13.49 20.29
N LEU A 30 11.04 -13.64 21.09
CA LEU A 30 9.65 -13.65 20.58
C LEU A 30 9.34 -12.38 19.78
N PHE A 31 9.64 -11.20 20.33
CA PHE A 31 9.45 -9.93 19.63
C PHE A 31 10.32 -9.84 18.38
N GLY A 32 11.59 -10.26 18.46
CA GLY A 32 12.50 -10.28 17.31
C GLY A 32 11.97 -11.14 16.16
N LEU A 33 11.46 -12.34 16.45
CA LEU A 33 10.89 -13.25 15.45
C LEU A 33 9.61 -12.67 14.82
N TYR A 34 8.71 -12.09 15.61
CA TYR A 34 7.54 -11.39 15.08
C TYR A 34 7.90 -10.18 14.22
N ILE A 35 8.87 -9.36 14.63
CA ILE A 35 9.34 -8.21 13.84
C ILE A 35 9.96 -8.66 12.52
N LEU A 36 10.79 -9.72 12.53
CA LEU A 36 11.34 -10.31 11.31
C LEU A 36 10.24 -10.81 10.38
N SER A 37 9.22 -11.48 10.94
CA SER A 37 8.03 -11.87 10.19
C SER A 37 7.34 -10.65 9.58
N GLY A 38 7.25 -9.54 10.31
CA GLY A 38 6.65 -8.29 9.84
C GLY A 38 7.38 -7.65 8.66
N LEU A 39 8.72 -7.77 8.61
CA LEU A 39 9.51 -7.36 7.46
C LEU A 39 9.26 -8.27 6.24
N GLY A 40 9.18 -9.59 6.46
CA GLY A 40 8.79 -10.55 5.43
C GLY A 40 7.40 -10.27 4.88
N MET A 41 6.44 -9.98 5.75
CA MET A 41 5.08 -9.57 5.40
C MET A 41 5.08 -8.32 4.51
N ALA A 42 5.86 -7.29 4.85
CA ALA A 42 5.97 -6.08 4.06
C ALA A 42 6.56 -6.38 2.67
N GLY A 43 7.60 -7.22 2.59
CA GLY A 43 8.22 -7.63 1.33
C GLY A 43 7.32 -8.51 0.44
N ILE A 44 6.50 -9.39 1.04
CA ILE A 44 5.45 -10.12 0.31
C ILE A 44 4.46 -9.12 -0.28
N GLY A 45 3.96 -8.19 0.55
CA GLY A 45 3.00 -7.17 0.17
C GLY A 45 3.49 -6.26 -0.95
N MET A 46 4.69 -5.72 -0.84
CA MET A 46 5.23 -4.74 -1.80
C MET A 46 5.89 -5.35 -3.03
N GLY A 47 6.35 -6.59 -2.97
CA GLY A 47 7.09 -7.22 -4.06
C GLY A 47 6.41 -8.44 -4.67
N VAL A 48 6.21 -9.49 -3.87
CA VAL A 48 5.78 -10.80 -4.38
C VAL A 48 4.34 -10.75 -4.89
N MET A 49 3.41 -10.38 -4.01
CA MET A 49 2.00 -10.35 -4.32
C MET A 49 1.64 -9.18 -5.24
N HIS A 50 2.37 -8.07 -5.13
CA HIS A 50 2.10 -6.85 -5.89
C HIS A 50 2.28 -7.04 -7.40
N ASP A 51 3.46 -7.50 -7.84
CA ASP A 51 3.70 -7.88 -9.25
C ASP A 51 2.68 -8.92 -9.73
N ALA A 52 2.37 -9.92 -8.88
CA ALA A 52 1.47 -11.01 -9.24
C ALA A 52 0.01 -10.53 -9.38
N ILE A 53 -0.38 -9.50 -8.64
CA ILE A 53 -1.70 -8.88 -8.75
C ILE A 53 -1.81 -8.05 -10.03
N HIS A 54 -0.75 -7.38 -10.46
CA HIS A 54 -0.70 -6.76 -11.80
C HIS A 54 -0.56 -7.75 -12.95
N GLY A 55 -0.28 -9.03 -12.65
CA GLY A 55 -0.05 -10.05 -13.68
C GLY A 55 1.35 -9.96 -14.30
N SER A 56 2.26 -9.21 -13.69
CA SER A 56 3.61 -8.96 -14.18
C SER A 56 4.65 -9.94 -13.61
N TYR A 57 4.28 -10.75 -12.60
CA TYR A 57 5.19 -11.70 -11.96
C TYR A 57 5.65 -12.83 -12.89
N SER A 58 4.77 -13.32 -13.77
CA SER A 58 5.06 -14.41 -14.71
C SER A 58 4.27 -14.26 -16.00
N LYS A 59 4.73 -14.87 -17.10
CA LYS A 59 3.91 -15.02 -18.31
C LYS A 59 2.70 -15.94 -18.08
N ASN A 60 2.76 -16.83 -17.10
CA ASN A 60 1.69 -17.77 -16.78
C ASN A 60 0.67 -17.15 -15.81
N LYS A 61 -0.59 -17.02 -16.24
CA LYS A 61 -1.69 -16.46 -15.44
C LYS A 61 -1.96 -17.25 -14.16
N THR A 62 -1.79 -18.58 -14.17
CA THR A 62 -1.96 -19.42 -12.98
C THR A 62 -0.89 -19.12 -11.94
N ILE A 63 0.36 -18.91 -12.36
CA ILE A 63 1.44 -18.53 -11.44
C ILE A 63 1.15 -17.16 -10.81
N ASN A 64 0.74 -16.16 -11.61
CA ASN A 64 0.33 -14.86 -11.07
C ASN A 64 -0.83 -14.99 -10.08
N ARG A 65 -1.79 -15.88 -10.33
CA ARG A 65 -2.91 -16.10 -9.41
C ARG A 65 -2.43 -16.70 -8.09
N ILE A 66 -1.60 -17.74 -8.13
CA ILE A 66 -1.04 -18.40 -6.94
C ILE A 66 -0.21 -17.40 -6.15
N MET A 67 0.69 -16.68 -6.80
CA MET A 67 1.55 -15.70 -6.13
C MET A 67 0.76 -14.50 -5.62
N GLY A 68 -0.32 -14.10 -6.31
CA GLY A 68 -1.24 -13.07 -5.83
C GLY A 68 -1.95 -13.49 -4.54
N TYR A 69 -2.23 -14.78 -4.33
CA TYR A 69 -2.83 -15.29 -3.08
C TYR A 69 -1.90 -15.22 -1.88
N THR A 70 -0.60 -14.91 -2.05
CA THR A 70 0.28 -14.69 -0.89
C THR A 70 -0.15 -13.49 -0.05
N ILE A 71 -0.90 -12.52 -0.62
CA ILE A 71 -1.55 -11.45 0.16
C ILE A 71 -2.58 -12.00 1.18
N ASN A 72 -3.25 -13.10 0.84
CA ASN A 72 -4.24 -13.72 1.71
C ASN A 72 -3.58 -14.38 2.90
N LEU A 73 -2.40 -14.96 2.68
CA LEU A 73 -1.60 -15.55 3.75
C LEU A 73 -1.19 -14.46 4.75
N ILE A 74 -0.76 -13.28 4.31
CA ILE A 74 -0.41 -12.18 5.24
C ILE A 74 -1.62 -11.43 5.83
N GLY A 75 -2.81 -12.02 5.77
CA GLY A 75 -4.00 -11.51 6.45
C GLY A 75 -4.78 -10.45 5.69
N ALA A 76 -4.45 -10.07 4.46
CA ALA A 76 -5.26 -9.20 3.59
C ALA A 76 -6.08 -10.04 2.58
N ASN A 77 -6.71 -9.42 1.57
CA ASN A 77 -7.46 -10.17 0.55
C ASN A 77 -7.15 -9.75 -0.89
N ASP A 78 -6.86 -10.73 -1.75
CA ASP A 78 -6.44 -10.53 -3.13
C ASP A 78 -7.51 -9.83 -3.98
N LYS A 79 -8.78 -10.18 -3.79
CA LYS A 79 -9.87 -9.60 -4.57
C LYS A 79 -10.14 -8.16 -4.14
N VAL A 80 -10.08 -7.89 -2.84
CA VAL A 80 -10.22 -6.53 -2.31
C VAL A 80 -9.06 -5.67 -2.82
N TRP A 81 -7.82 -6.14 -2.71
CA TRP A 81 -6.65 -5.39 -3.17
C TRP A 81 -6.65 -5.17 -4.69
N ARG A 82 -7.08 -6.15 -5.49
CA ARG A 82 -7.24 -5.96 -6.95
C ARG A 82 -8.23 -4.85 -7.30
N LEU A 83 -9.35 -4.76 -6.58
CA LEU A 83 -10.34 -3.70 -6.81
C LEU A 83 -9.81 -2.34 -6.33
N GLN A 84 -9.25 -2.30 -5.13
CA GLN A 84 -8.66 -1.09 -4.57
C GLN A 84 -7.51 -0.56 -5.42
N HIS A 85 -6.48 -1.38 -5.64
CA HIS A 85 -5.22 -0.94 -6.22
C HIS A 85 -5.31 -0.82 -7.74
N ASN A 86 -5.76 -1.89 -8.42
CA ASN A 86 -5.70 -1.92 -9.88
C ASN A 86 -6.88 -1.22 -10.55
N VAL A 87 -8.06 -1.23 -9.92
CA VAL A 87 -9.26 -0.62 -10.51
C VAL A 87 -9.41 0.82 -10.05
N LEU A 88 -9.33 1.09 -8.74
CA LEU A 88 -9.53 2.44 -8.23
C LEU A 88 -8.24 3.27 -8.30
N HIS A 89 -7.22 2.92 -7.52
CA HIS A 89 -6.00 3.73 -7.40
C HIS A 89 -5.30 3.95 -8.75
N HIS A 90 -4.99 2.90 -9.51
CA HIS A 90 -4.34 3.05 -10.84
C HIS A 90 -5.17 3.76 -11.92
N SER A 91 -6.48 3.90 -11.73
CA SER A 91 -7.33 4.64 -12.68
C SER A 91 -7.56 6.08 -12.25
N PHE A 92 -7.49 6.37 -10.94
CA PHE A 92 -7.92 7.64 -10.35
C PHE A 92 -6.90 8.18 -9.35
N THR A 93 -5.60 7.93 -9.55
CA THR A 93 -4.52 8.27 -8.63
C THR A 93 -4.66 9.71 -8.11
N ASN A 94 -4.64 9.89 -6.79
CA ASN A 94 -4.79 11.21 -6.14
C ASN A 94 -6.09 11.99 -6.43
N ILE A 95 -7.11 11.37 -7.05
CA ILE A 95 -8.44 11.99 -7.16
C ILE A 95 -9.20 11.73 -5.85
N ASP A 96 -9.61 12.80 -5.19
CA ASP A 96 -10.34 12.74 -3.92
C ASP A 96 -11.64 11.92 -4.07
N GLU A 97 -12.00 11.18 -3.01
CA GLU A 97 -13.13 10.24 -2.94
C GLU A 97 -13.06 9.01 -3.86
N HIS A 98 -12.26 9.05 -4.92
CA HIS A 98 -12.12 7.98 -5.91
C HIS A 98 -10.92 7.07 -5.61
N ASP A 99 -9.79 7.66 -5.19
CA ASP A 99 -8.60 6.91 -4.81
C ASP A 99 -8.63 6.47 -3.33
N ASP A 100 -8.78 5.17 -3.14
CA ASP A 100 -8.84 4.54 -1.83
C ASP A 100 -7.55 4.63 -1.01
N ASP A 101 -6.43 5.00 -1.63
CA ASP A 101 -5.12 5.08 -0.98
C ASP A 101 -4.84 6.45 -0.34
N ILE A 102 -5.56 7.49 -0.77
CA ILE A 102 -5.59 8.82 -0.12
C ILE A 102 -6.87 9.07 0.70
N ASN A 103 -7.90 8.22 0.54
CA ASN A 103 -9.09 8.21 1.38
C ASN A 103 -8.77 7.75 2.82
N ALA A 104 -8.40 8.71 3.67
CA ALA A 104 -7.97 8.47 5.03
C ALA A 104 -9.14 8.53 6.05
N PRO A 105 -8.99 7.92 7.24
CA PRO A 105 -9.88 8.16 8.37
C PRO A 105 -9.97 9.65 8.71
N PHE A 106 -11.06 10.09 9.35
CA PHE A 106 -11.32 11.52 9.61
C PHE A 106 -10.17 12.26 10.32
N PHE A 107 -9.36 11.58 11.11
CA PHE A 107 -8.23 12.17 11.84
C PHE A 107 -6.96 12.30 10.99
N LEU A 108 -6.94 11.87 9.73
CA LEU A 108 -5.85 12.05 8.77
C LEU A 108 -6.40 12.77 7.52
N ARG A 109 -5.54 13.50 6.82
CA ARG A 109 -5.87 14.23 5.60
C ARG A 109 -4.70 14.10 4.63
N PHE A 110 -4.93 13.42 3.50
CA PHE A 110 -3.94 13.16 2.47
C PHE A 110 -4.18 13.89 1.16
N SER A 111 -5.26 14.68 1.09
CA SER A 111 -5.64 15.46 -0.07
C SER A 111 -5.98 16.89 0.35
N PRO A 112 -5.63 17.91 -0.47
CA PRO A 112 -6.02 19.30 -0.23
C PRO A 112 -7.54 19.49 -0.38
N HIS A 113 -8.22 18.59 -1.09
CA HIS A 113 -9.67 18.65 -1.34
C HIS A 113 -10.48 17.96 -0.24
N ALA A 114 -9.83 17.12 0.57
CA ALA A 114 -10.48 16.50 1.72
C ALA A 114 -10.77 17.53 2.83
N LYS A 115 -11.92 17.39 3.49
CA LYS A 115 -12.39 18.29 4.56
C LYS A 115 -11.39 18.39 5.72
N ARG A 116 -10.97 19.61 6.04
CA ARG A 116 -10.09 19.89 7.20
C ARG A 116 -10.84 19.85 8.53
N ASN A 117 -10.18 19.36 9.56
CA ASN A 117 -10.58 19.53 10.95
C ASN A 117 -9.39 19.90 11.85
N LYS A 118 -9.68 20.18 13.13
CA LYS A 118 -8.69 20.68 14.11
C LYS A 118 -7.53 19.70 14.38
N LEU A 119 -7.76 18.39 14.23
CA LEU A 119 -6.72 17.37 14.47
C LEU A 119 -5.63 17.44 13.41
N HIS A 120 -6.01 17.72 12.16
CA HIS A 120 -5.09 17.73 11.01
C HIS A 120 -3.90 18.67 11.19
N LYS A 121 -4.05 19.75 11.98
CA LYS A 121 -2.94 20.66 12.32
C LYS A 121 -1.72 19.91 12.89
N TYR A 122 -1.93 18.77 13.55
CA TYR A 122 -0.88 17.99 14.22
C TYR A 122 -0.60 16.63 13.56
N GLN A 123 -1.23 16.33 12.42
CA GLN A 123 -1.15 14.99 11.81
C GLN A 123 0.27 14.58 11.44
N HIS A 124 1.13 15.53 11.08
CA HIS A 124 2.54 15.28 10.79
C HIS A 124 3.33 14.71 11.99
N TYR A 125 2.80 14.76 13.21
CA TYR A 125 3.38 14.10 14.38
C TYR A 125 2.74 12.73 14.67
N TYR A 126 1.41 12.61 14.63
CA TYR A 126 0.75 11.36 15.04
C TYR A 126 0.52 10.37 13.89
N ALA A 127 0.63 10.78 12.62
CA ALA A 127 0.38 9.90 11.47
C ALA A 127 1.25 8.64 11.49
N TRP A 128 2.51 8.75 11.91
CA TRP A 128 3.45 7.63 11.98
C TRP A 128 2.96 6.49 12.88
N PHE A 129 2.30 6.82 13.99
CA PHE A 129 1.70 5.83 14.88
C PHE A 129 0.56 5.08 14.18
N PHE A 130 -0.35 5.81 13.52
CA PHE A 130 -1.47 5.20 12.79
C PHE A 130 -1.03 4.46 11.52
N TYR A 131 0.08 4.86 10.90
CA TYR A 131 0.74 4.08 9.85
C TYR A 131 1.16 2.70 10.36
N GLY A 132 1.74 2.64 11.56
CA GLY A 132 2.00 1.36 12.22
C GLY A 132 0.72 0.52 12.41
N LEU A 133 -0.39 1.15 12.79
CA LEU A 133 -1.66 0.44 13.00
C LEU A 133 -2.42 0.10 11.70
N SER A 134 -1.93 0.52 10.54
CA SER A 134 -2.66 0.39 9.26
C SER A 134 -2.96 -1.07 8.90
N THR A 135 -2.01 -1.99 9.15
CA THR A 135 -2.20 -3.42 8.85
C THR A 135 -3.11 -4.10 9.86
N ILE A 136 -3.15 -3.67 11.13
CA ILE A 136 -4.14 -4.12 12.12
C ILE A 136 -5.56 -3.77 11.66
N SER A 137 -5.77 -2.52 11.23
CA SER A 137 -7.05 -2.09 10.66
C SER A 137 -7.42 -2.97 9.46
N TRP A 138 -6.44 -3.35 8.65
CA TRP A 138 -6.64 -4.16 7.46
C TRP A 138 -7.04 -5.60 7.73
N ILE A 139 -6.32 -6.29 8.61
CA ILE A 139 -6.65 -7.67 8.99
C ILE A 139 -8.00 -7.75 9.73
N THR A 140 -8.40 -6.68 10.42
CA THR A 140 -9.60 -6.70 11.28
C THR A 140 -10.86 -6.20 10.57
N SER A 141 -10.79 -5.10 9.82
CA SER A 141 -11.98 -4.33 9.41
C SER A 141 -11.97 -3.86 7.96
N LYS A 142 -10.83 -3.37 7.45
CA LYS A 142 -10.74 -2.64 6.17
C LYS A 142 -11.23 -3.46 4.99
N ASP A 143 -10.89 -4.74 4.92
CA ASP A 143 -11.34 -5.63 3.83
C ASP A 143 -12.86 -5.81 3.85
N PHE A 144 -13.48 -5.94 5.02
CA PHE A 144 -14.93 -6.09 5.14
C PHE A 144 -15.65 -4.80 4.70
N ILE A 145 -15.17 -3.65 5.17
CA ILE A 145 -15.71 -2.32 4.85
C ILE A 145 -15.60 -2.07 3.34
N ARG A 146 -14.40 -2.28 2.77
CA ARG A 146 -14.13 -2.05 1.35
C ARG A 146 -14.89 -3.01 0.46
N TYR A 147 -14.92 -4.30 0.77
CA TYR A 147 -15.65 -5.27 -0.03
C TYR A 147 -17.17 -4.96 -0.06
N LYS A 148 -17.74 -4.50 1.06
CA LYS A 148 -19.12 -3.98 1.10
C LYS A 148 -19.29 -2.72 0.26
N ARG A 149 -18.36 -1.76 0.31
CA ARG A 149 -18.39 -0.55 -0.53
C ARG A 149 -18.31 -0.89 -2.01
N TYR A 150 -17.40 -1.77 -2.42
CA TYR A 150 -17.25 -2.19 -3.81
C TYR A 150 -18.48 -2.91 -4.36
N TYR A 151 -19.21 -3.63 -3.50
CA TYR A 151 -20.51 -4.18 -3.87
C TYR A 151 -21.55 -3.08 -4.13
N LYS A 152 -21.63 -2.08 -3.25
CA LYS A 152 -22.51 -0.92 -3.44
C LYS A 152 -22.17 -0.10 -4.68
N MET A 153 -20.89 -0.05 -5.06
CA MET A 153 -20.42 0.63 -6.27
C MET A 153 -20.66 -0.18 -7.56
N GLY A 154 -21.23 -1.40 -7.48
CA GLY A 154 -21.45 -2.25 -8.65
C GLY A 154 -20.21 -2.97 -9.18
N LEU A 155 -19.06 -2.89 -8.50
CA LEU A 155 -17.83 -3.59 -8.89
C LEU A 155 -17.87 -5.11 -8.59
N ILE A 156 -18.91 -5.55 -7.88
CA ILE A 156 -19.19 -6.96 -7.60
C ILE A 156 -20.58 -7.28 -8.16
N LYS A 157 -20.60 -8.13 -9.18
CA LYS A 157 -21.74 -8.36 -10.09
C LYS A 157 -23.08 -8.65 -9.40
N ASP A 158 -23.09 -9.53 -8.40
CA ASP A 158 -24.32 -10.05 -7.83
C ASP A 158 -24.16 -10.45 -6.35
N ARG A 159 -25.31 -10.62 -5.68
CA ARG A 159 -25.39 -10.94 -4.24
C ARG A 159 -24.74 -12.29 -3.90
N SER A 160 -24.80 -13.28 -4.79
CA SER A 160 -24.19 -14.59 -4.59
C SER A 160 -22.66 -14.48 -4.63
N THR A 161 -22.12 -13.76 -5.62
CA THR A 161 -20.69 -13.46 -5.71
C THR A 161 -20.20 -12.69 -4.49
N TYR A 162 -20.95 -11.69 -4.03
CA TYR A 162 -20.65 -10.96 -2.80
C TYR A 162 -20.61 -11.89 -1.57
N ARG A 163 -21.63 -12.73 -1.36
CA ARG A 163 -21.65 -13.67 -0.22
C ARG A 163 -20.48 -14.64 -0.26
N LYS A 164 -20.17 -15.21 -1.44
CA LYS A 164 -19.01 -16.11 -1.62
C LYS A 164 -17.69 -15.41 -1.34
N GLY A 165 -17.52 -14.17 -1.81
CA GLY A 165 -16.33 -13.38 -1.52
C GLY A 165 -16.20 -13.04 -0.04
N MET A 166 -17.30 -12.68 0.62
CA MET A 166 -17.31 -12.42 2.06
C MET A 166 -16.91 -13.65 2.87
N MET A 167 -17.46 -14.83 2.54
CA MET A 167 -17.06 -16.09 3.17
C MET A 167 -15.57 -16.40 2.97
N LYS A 168 -15.03 -16.11 1.78
CA LYS A 168 -13.59 -16.26 1.51
C LYS A 168 -12.75 -15.30 2.35
N ILE A 169 -13.16 -14.03 2.48
CA ILE A 169 -12.48 -13.06 3.35
C ILE A 169 -12.45 -13.62 4.78
N ILE A 170 -13.59 -14.02 5.32
CA ILE A 170 -13.69 -14.61 6.67
C ILE A 170 -12.76 -15.82 6.81
N ALA A 171 -12.80 -16.77 5.89
CA ALA A 171 -11.97 -17.97 5.93
C ALA A 171 -10.47 -17.64 5.93
N TRP A 172 -10.03 -16.70 5.09
CA TRP A 172 -8.63 -16.27 5.06
C TRP A 172 -8.21 -15.52 6.32
N LYS A 173 -9.08 -14.69 6.91
CA LYS A 173 -8.79 -14.04 8.21
C LYS A 173 -8.67 -15.07 9.32
N LEU A 174 -9.59 -16.04 9.40
CA LEU A 174 -9.56 -17.10 10.40
C LEU A 174 -8.29 -17.95 10.26
N LEU A 175 -7.91 -18.31 9.03
CA LEU A 175 -6.65 -19.01 8.78
C LEU A 175 -5.45 -18.15 9.20
N TYR A 176 -5.43 -16.86 8.86
CA TYR A 176 -4.33 -15.98 9.24
C TYR A 176 -4.19 -15.86 10.76
N TYR A 177 -5.27 -15.52 11.46
CA TYR A 177 -5.27 -15.41 12.92
C TYR A 177 -4.94 -16.74 13.60
N SER A 178 -5.34 -17.87 13.02
CA SER A 178 -5.05 -19.17 13.62
C SER A 178 -3.55 -19.39 13.73
N TYR A 179 -2.79 -19.28 12.64
CA TYR A 179 -1.36 -19.57 12.68
C TYR A 179 -0.52 -18.39 13.17
N ALA A 180 -0.91 -17.14 12.90
CA ALA A 180 -0.08 -15.98 13.25
C ALA A 180 -0.27 -15.49 14.69
N LEU A 181 -1.37 -15.88 15.35
CA LEU A 181 -1.70 -15.43 16.71
C LEU A 181 -2.14 -16.56 17.64
N VAL A 182 -3.15 -17.35 17.26
CA VAL A 182 -3.75 -18.36 18.16
C VAL A 182 -2.78 -19.50 18.46
N LEU A 183 -2.12 -20.07 17.44
CA LEU A 183 -1.14 -21.15 17.65
C LEU A 183 0.01 -20.69 18.56
N PRO A 184 0.66 -19.52 18.35
CA PRO A 184 1.62 -18.96 19.29
C PRO A 184 1.08 -18.81 20.73
N ILE A 185 -0.17 -18.38 20.93
CA ILE A 185 -0.76 -18.25 22.27
C ILE A 185 -0.93 -19.63 22.94
N VAL A 186 -1.37 -20.64 22.20
CA VAL A 186 -1.72 -21.94 22.77
C VAL A 186 -0.49 -22.84 22.95
N LEU A 187 0.51 -22.72 22.08
CA LEU A 187 1.64 -23.65 22.02
C LEU A 187 2.91 -23.13 22.70
N THR A 188 2.98 -21.84 23.04
CA THR A 188 4.11 -21.28 23.77
C THR A 188 3.80 -21.12 25.26
N ALA A 189 4.84 -21.10 26.10
CA ALA A 189 4.69 -20.89 27.55
C ALA A 189 4.55 -19.40 27.94
N PHE A 190 4.52 -18.48 26.97
CA PHE A 190 4.38 -17.06 27.25
C PHE A 190 2.96 -16.73 27.73
N ALA A 191 2.83 -15.71 28.56
CA ALA A 191 1.53 -15.16 28.88
C ALA A 191 0.84 -14.68 27.57
N PRO A 192 -0.47 -14.94 27.37
CA PRO A 192 -1.16 -14.60 26.12
C PRO A 192 -1.01 -13.14 25.68
N TRP A 193 -0.99 -12.22 26.64
CA TRP A 193 -0.82 -10.79 26.36
C TRP A 193 0.56 -10.45 25.78
N THR A 194 1.62 -11.17 26.15
CA THR A 194 2.97 -10.99 25.60
C THR A 194 3.00 -11.34 24.12
N VAL A 195 2.35 -12.44 23.74
CA VAL A 195 2.22 -12.88 22.33
C VAL A 195 1.39 -11.88 21.54
N VAL A 196 0.28 -11.38 22.10
CA VAL A 196 -0.52 -10.33 21.48
C VAL A 196 0.31 -9.06 21.23
N LEU A 197 1.10 -8.60 22.21
CA LEU A 197 1.96 -7.43 22.03
C LEU A 197 3.04 -7.65 20.96
N ALA A 198 3.64 -8.84 20.90
CA ALA A 198 4.62 -9.18 19.86
C ALA A 198 3.98 -9.24 18.46
N PHE A 199 2.77 -9.79 18.34
CA PHE A 199 1.97 -9.76 17.12
C PHE A 199 1.60 -8.33 16.70
N LEU A 200 1.24 -7.47 17.64
CA LEU A 200 0.99 -6.05 17.36
C LEU A 200 2.27 -5.35 16.90
N ALA A 201 3.44 -5.69 17.46
CA ALA A 201 4.73 -5.15 17.03
C ALA A 201 5.09 -5.56 15.59
N MET A 202 4.84 -6.82 15.21
CA MET A 202 4.96 -7.28 13.82
C MET A 202 4.16 -6.36 12.88
N HIS A 203 2.87 -6.19 13.17
CA HIS A 203 2.00 -5.34 12.36
C HIS A 203 2.39 -3.87 12.35
N PHE A 204 2.86 -3.35 13.49
CA PHE A 204 3.35 -1.98 13.59
C PHE A 204 4.52 -1.74 12.63
N VAL A 205 5.50 -2.65 12.61
CA VAL A 205 6.64 -2.58 11.68
C VAL A 205 6.17 -2.73 10.23
N THR A 206 5.31 -3.70 9.92
CA THR A 206 4.77 -3.87 8.57
C THR A 206 4.01 -2.64 8.09
N GLY A 207 3.08 -2.15 8.92
CA GLY A 207 2.21 -1.02 8.57
C GLY A 207 3.00 0.25 8.34
N LEU A 208 3.98 0.54 9.20
CA LEU A 208 4.88 1.67 9.01
C LEU A 208 5.69 1.51 7.72
N SER A 209 6.27 0.33 7.48
CA SER A 209 7.08 0.06 6.28
C SER A 209 6.30 0.28 4.97
N ILE A 210 5.10 -0.29 4.88
CA ILE A 210 4.24 -0.16 3.70
C ILE A 210 3.79 1.29 3.52
N SER A 211 3.33 1.94 4.60
CA SER A 211 2.85 3.32 4.52
C SER A 211 3.95 4.29 4.08
N LEU A 212 5.18 4.13 4.60
CA LEU A 212 6.31 4.97 4.19
C LEU A 212 6.70 4.79 2.72
N VAL A 213 6.46 3.63 2.13
CA VAL A 213 6.76 3.39 0.71
C VAL A 213 5.68 3.97 -0.20
N PHE A 214 4.41 3.72 0.07
CA PHE A 214 3.32 4.18 -0.80
C PHE A 214 3.02 5.67 -0.60
N GLN A 215 2.94 6.16 0.64
CA GLN A 215 2.51 7.54 0.91
C GLN A 215 3.55 8.57 0.47
N THR A 216 4.85 8.25 0.53
CA THR A 216 5.91 9.18 0.11
C THR A 216 5.98 9.38 -1.42
N ALA A 217 5.30 8.52 -2.18
CA ALA A 217 5.19 8.60 -3.63
C ALA A 217 4.00 9.44 -4.11
N HIS A 218 2.89 9.41 -3.37
CA HIS A 218 1.62 10.02 -3.80
C HIS A 218 1.22 11.23 -2.95
N VAL A 219 1.51 11.22 -1.65
CA VAL A 219 1.22 12.32 -0.73
C VAL A 219 2.50 13.09 -0.49
N SER A 220 2.92 13.85 -1.51
CA SER A 220 4.14 14.63 -1.52
C SER A 220 3.88 16.02 -2.09
N PRO A 221 4.62 17.08 -1.71
CA PRO A 221 4.42 18.42 -2.26
C PRO A 221 4.65 18.51 -3.77
N ASN A 222 5.31 17.51 -4.35
CA ASN A 222 5.58 17.41 -5.78
C ASN A 222 4.47 16.67 -6.55
N ALA A 223 3.54 15.99 -5.89
CA ALA A 223 2.48 15.23 -6.54
C ALA A 223 1.21 16.07 -6.64
N ALA A 224 0.57 16.09 -7.80
CA ALA A 224 -0.68 16.78 -8.03
C ALA A 224 -1.88 16.03 -7.41
N PHE A 225 -2.96 16.78 -7.16
CA PHE A 225 -4.28 16.30 -6.73
C PHE A 225 -5.33 16.87 -7.69
N PRO A 226 -5.43 16.33 -8.92
CA PRO A 226 -6.30 16.89 -9.93
C PRO A 226 -7.77 16.68 -9.56
N LEU A 227 -8.61 17.63 -10.00
CA LEU A 227 -10.06 17.52 -9.96
C LEU A 227 -10.58 17.28 -11.38
N PRO A 228 -11.67 16.53 -11.53
CA PRO A 228 -12.36 16.46 -12.82
C PRO A 228 -13.00 17.82 -13.15
N ASP A 229 -13.19 18.06 -14.44
CA ASP A 229 -14.02 19.14 -14.96
C ASP A 229 -15.51 18.93 -14.62
N GLU A 230 -16.35 19.88 -15.03
CA GLU A 230 -17.80 19.83 -14.82
C GLU A 230 -18.49 18.62 -15.45
N ASN A 231 -17.88 18.01 -16.47
CA ASN A 231 -18.37 16.81 -17.16
C ASN A 231 -17.82 15.51 -16.56
N GLY A 232 -16.98 15.60 -15.52
CA GLY A 232 -16.34 14.45 -14.89
C GLY A 232 -15.07 13.98 -15.59
N HIS A 233 -14.52 14.74 -16.54
CA HIS A 233 -13.31 14.40 -17.27
C HIS A 233 -12.07 15.05 -16.65
N LEU A 234 -10.95 14.34 -16.67
CA LEU A 234 -9.65 14.94 -16.36
C LEU A 234 -9.09 15.63 -17.61
N GLU A 235 -8.55 16.83 -17.45
CA GLU A 235 -7.88 17.54 -18.54
C GLU A 235 -6.65 16.77 -19.05
N SER A 236 -5.90 16.13 -18.16
CA SER A 236 -4.70 15.38 -18.53
C SER A 236 -5.03 13.97 -19.02
N GLY A 237 -4.42 13.59 -20.15
CA GLY A 237 -4.51 12.22 -20.65
C GLY A 237 -3.96 11.22 -19.63
N ARG A 238 -4.45 9.98 -19.65
CA ARG A 238 -4.17 8.96 -18.62
C ARG A 238 -2.68 8.81 -18.23
N LEU A 239 -1.75 8.92 -19.20
CA LEU A 239 -0.31 8.81 -18.92
C LEU A 239 0.26 10.08 -18.28
N ALA A 240 -0.18 11.26 -18.73
CA ALA A 240 0.21 12.54 -18.14
C ALA A 240 -0.28 12.63 -16.68
N HIS A 241 -1.52 12.22 -16.42
CA HIS A 241 -2.07 12.12 -15.07
C HIS A 241 -1.15 11.31 -14.13
N GLN A 242 -0.70 10.13 -14.55
CA GLN A 242 0.20 9.31 -13.71
C GLN A 242 1.57 9.97 -13.46
N LEU A 243 2.08 10.78 -14.40
CA LEU A 243 3.31 11.55 -14.21
C LEU A 243 3.13 12.73 -13.24
N GLU A 244 1.97 13.37 -13.26
CA GLU A 244 1.62 14.50 -12.40
C GLU A 244 1.36 14.05 -10.94
N THR A 245 0.73 12.90 -10.74
CA THR A 245 0.26 12.44 -9.41
C THR A 245 1.23 11.50 -8.69
N THR A 246 2.40 11.22 -9.29
CA THR A 246 3.31 10.18 -8.79
C THR A 246 4.75 10.66 -8.74
N CYS A 247 5.43 10.39 -7.63
CA CYS A 247 6.83 10.71 -7.43
C CYS A 247 7.68 9.44 -7.26
N ASN A 248 8.80 9.39 -7.97
CA ASN A 248 9.86 8.43 -7.69
C ASN A 248 10.65 8.81 -6.43
N PHE A 249 11.38 7.85 -5.85
CA PHE A 249 12.32 8.13 -4.75
C PHE A 249 13.37 7.03 -4.65
N ALA A 250 14.54 7.35 -4.11
CA ALA A 250 15.64 6.41 -3.90
C ALA A 250 15.99 5.53 -5.12
N GLN A 251 15.82 6.04 -6.35
CA GLN A 251 15.99 5.30 -7.60
C GLN A 251 17.39 4.68 -7.76
N LYS A 252 18.41 5.29 -7.15
CA LYS A 252 19.79 4.80 -7.14
C LYS A 252 20.01 3.62 -6.18
N SER A 253 19.12 3.38 -5.20
CA SER A 253 19.28 2.33 -4.20
C SER A 253 18.80 0.97 -4.73
N VAL A 254 19.76 0.14 -5.13
CA VAL A 254 19.49 -1.23 -5.62
C VAL A 254 18.90 -2.10 -4.51
N LEU A 255 19.47 -2.03 -3.30
CA LEU A 255 19.01 -2.83 -2.16
C LEU A 255 17.57 -2.46 -1.78
N LEU A 256 17.26 -1.17 -1.63
CA LEU A 256 15.90 -0.75 -1.27
C LEU A 256 14.92 -1.14 -2.38
N SER A 257 15.25 -0.85 -3.64
CA SER A 257 14.45 -1.26 -4.80
C SER A 257 14.18 -2.77 -4.79
N TRP A 258 15.17 -3.59 -4.42
CA TRP A 258 14.96 -5.03 -4.28
C TRP A 258 14.01 -5.38 -3.12
N LEU A 259 14.18 -4.78 -1.95
CA LEU A 259 13.34 -5.05 -0.77
C LEU A 259 11.88 -4.69 -0.98
N ILE A 260 11.59 -3.57 -1.66
CA ILE A 260 10.24 -3.02 -1.80
C ILE A 260 9.61 -3.30 -3.17
N GLY A 261 10.08 -4.28 -3.93
CA GLY A 261 9.44 -4.64 -5.21
C GLY A 261 9.55 -3.56 -6.28
N GLY A 262 10.66 -2.82 -6.32
CA GLY A 262 10.93 -1.77 -7.30
C GLY A 262 10.10 -0.50 -7.13
N LEU A 263 9.33 -0.38 -6.04
CA LEU A 263 8.54 0.81 -5.69
C LEU A 263 9.36 2.08 -5.38
N THR A 264 10.66 2.07 -5.67
CA THR A 264 11.47 3.30 -5.83
C THR A 264 11.18 4.01 -7.17
N HIS A 265 10.55 3.29 -8.11
CA HIS A 265 10.20 3.69 -9.47
C HIS A 265 8.68 3.66 -9.64
N GLN A 266 7.98 4.45 -8.84
CA GLN A 266 6.52 4.54 -8.81
C GLN A 266 5.93 5.09 -10.12
N ILE A 267 6.58 6.05 -10.76
CA ILE A 267 6.15 6.55 -12.08
C ILE A 267 6.12 5.40 -13.08
N GLU A 268 7.19 4.60 -13.16
CA GLU A 268 7.26 3.46 -14.08
C GLU A 268 6.22 2.39 -13.73
N HIS A 269 5.99 2.17 -12.43
CA HIS A 269 4.96 1.28 -11.92
C HIS A 269 3.54 1.72 -12.33
N HIS A 270 3.25 3.02 -12.26
CA HIS A 270 1.94 3.58 -12.61
C HIS A 270 1.69 3.65 -14.12
N LEU A 271 2.73 3.94 -14.90
CA LEU A 271 2.64 3.95 -16.36
C LEU A 271 2.55 2.53 -16.93
N PHE A 272 3.28 1.58 -16.34
CA PHE A 272 3.42 0.21 -16.87
C PHE A 272 3.26 -0.86 -15.79
N PRO A 273 2.12 -0.93 -15.08
CA PRO A 273 1.93 -1.87 -13.96
C PRO A 273 2.07 -3.34 -14.37
N ASN A 274 1.81 -3.64 -15.65
CA ASN A 274 1.92 -4.99 -16.21
C ASN A 274 3.36 -5.40 -16.57
N ILE A 275 4.36 -4.53 -16.38
CA ILE A 275 5.78 -4.86 -16.53
C ILE A 275 6.35 -5.21 -15.16
N SER A 276 7.13 -6.29 -15.06
CA SER A 276 7.74 -6.67 -13.76
C SER A 276 8.71 -5.59 -13.29
N HIS A 277 8.70 -5.31 -11.99
CA HIS A 277 9.51 -4.26 -11.40
C HIS A 277 11.01 -4.43 -11.59
N VAL A 278 11.47 -5.64 -11.94
CA VAL A 278 12.89 -5.90 -12.27
C VAL A 278 13.37 -5.10 -13.48
N HIS A 279 12.45 -4.60 -14.31
CA HIS A 279 12.75 -3.80 -15.50
C HIS A 279 12.68 -2.29 -15.26
N TYR A 280 12.04 -1.82 -14.18
CA TYR A 280 11.77 -0.39 -13.97
C TYR A 280 13.03 0.47 -14.03
N ARG A 281 14.14 0.03 -13.42
CA ARG A 281 15.42 0.77 -13.46
C ARG A 281 15.95 0.98 -14.89
N LYS A 282 15.69 0.04 -15.81
CA LYS A 282 16.11 0.16 -17.22
C LYS A 282 15.13 1.01 -18.04
N ILE A 283 13.86 1.04 -17.65
CA ILE A 283 12.79 1.78 -18.33
C ILE A 283 12.78 3.26 -17.91
N ALA A 284 13.13 3.55 -16.66
CA ALA A 284 13.14 4.89 -16.10
C ALA A 284 13.87 5.96 -16.94
N PRO A 285 15.10 5.75 -17.47
CA PRO A 285 15.73 6.75 -18.33
C PRO A 285 15.03 6.95 -19.67
N ILE A 286 14.27 5.97 -20.16
CA ILE A 286 13.45 6.10 -21.38
C ILE A 286 12.24 6.97 -21.06
N VAL A 287 11.50 6.62 -20.01
CA VAL A 287 10.33 7.38 -19.54
C VAL A 287 10.68 8.83 -19.26
N LYS A 288 11.79 9.07 -18.56
CA LYS A 288 12.24 10.43 -18.24
C LYS A 288 12.49 11.26 -19.50
N ARG A 289 13.21 10.72 -20.48
CA ARG A 289 13.47 11.43 -21.75
C ARG A 289 12.20 11.71 -22.53
N THR A 290 11.27 10.75 -22.56
CA THR A 290 9.97 10.95 -23.22
C THR A 290 9.12 11.97 -22.49
N ALA A 291 9.09 11.98 -21.15
CA ALA A 291 8.39 13.02 -20.39
C ALA A 291 8.97 14.41 -20.72
N GLU A 292 10.29 14.54 -20.76
CA GLU A 292 10.99 15.79 -21.14
C GLU A 292 10.65 16.24 -22.58
N GLU A 293 10.60 15.32 -23.54
CA GLU A 293 10.24 15.59 -24.95
C GLU A 293 8.84 16.18 -25.10
N PHE A 294 7.89 15.73 -24.26
CA PHE A 294 6.50 16.18 -24.28
C PHE A 294 6.20 17.30 -23.27
N GLY A 295 7.23 17.84 -22.60
CA GLY A 295 7.06 18.90 -21.60
C GLY A 295 6.30 18.46 -20.34
N LEU A 296 6.26 17.16 -20.05
CA LEU A 296 5.57 16.58 -18.91
C LEU A 296 6.49 16.43 -17.69
N PRO A 297 5.95 16.47 -16.46
CA PRO A 297 6.76 16.32 -15.26
C PRO A 297 7.35 14.90 -15.13
N TYR A 298 8.52 14.82 -14.48
CA TYR A 298 9.10 13.56 -14.02
C TYR A 298 9.64 13.76 -12.59
N HIS A 299 8.76 13.61 -11.60
CA HIS A 299 9.07 13.97 -10.23
C HIS A 299 9.90 12.91 -9.50
N SER A 300 10.93 13.35 -8.77
CA SER A 300 11.72 12.51 -7.88
C SER A 300 11.96 13.19 -6.54
N ASN A 301 11.70 12.46 -5.45
CA ASN A 301 11.86 12.92 -4.08
C ASN A 301 13.27 12.67 -3.51
N GLY A 302 14.23 12.31 -4.37
CA GLY A 302 15.64 12.17 -3.98
C GLY A 302 15.91 10.88 -3.22
N SER A 303 16.51 10.94 -2.04
CA SER A 303 16.72 9.77 -1.17
C SER A 303 15.43 9.35 -0.46
N PHE A 304 15.41 8.16 0.17
CA PHE A 304 14.26 7.74 0.96
C PHE A 304 13.98 8.68 2.14
N VAL A 305 15.04 9.15 2.82
CA VAL A 305 14.92 10.13 3.92
C VAL A 305 14.33 11.45 3.42
N SER A 306 14.76 11.91 2.25
CA SER A 306 14.19 13.11 1.62
C SER A 306 12.72 12.92 1.26
N ALA A 307 12.33 11.74 0.76
CA ALA A 307 10.92 11.43 0.48
C ALA A 307 10.05 11.41 1.75
N VAL A 308 10.55 10.82 2.85
CA VAL A 308 9.87 10.86 4.16
C VAL A 308 9.76 12.30 4.69
N SER A 309 10.82 13.10 4.55
CA SER A 309 10.80 14.52 4.95
C SER A 309 9.78 15.34 4.15
N LYS A 310 9.71 15.13 2.83
CA LYS A 310 8.71 15.75 1.96
C LYS A 310 7.29 15.32 2.33
N HIS A 311 7.08 14.05 2.65
CA HIS A 311 5.79 13.57 3.13
C HIS A 311 5.40 14.20 4.48
N PHE A 312 6.34 14.33 5.42
CA PHE A 312 6.13 15.07 6.67
C PHE A 312 5.71 16.53 6.40
N GLN A 313 6.41 17.20 5.48
CA GLN A 313 6.06 18.55 5.05
C GLN A 313 4.64 18.59 4.46
N MET A 314 4.30 17.69 3.55
CA MET A 314 2.97 17.61 2.93
C MET A 314 1.88 17.44 3.99
N LEU A 315 2.06 16.54 4.95
CA LEU A 315 1.12 16.35 6.06
C LEU A 315 0.95 17.61 6.91
N ARG A 316 2.04 18.35 7.15
CA ARG A 316 2.01 19.61 7.88
C ARG A 316 1.27 20.69 7.11
N ASP A 317 1.50 20.78 5.81
CA ASP A 317 0.93 21.78 4.92
C ASP A 317 -0.57 21.52 4.74
N LEU A 318 -0.97 20.27 4.48
CA LEU A 318 -2.37 19.82 4.48
C LEU A 318 -3.08 20.06 5.83
N GLY A 319 -2.34 20.05 6.94
CA GLY A 319 -2.91 20.37 8.26
C GLY A 319 -3.26 21.86 8.45
N ARG A 320 -2.67 22.73 7.63
CA ARG A 320 -2.73 24.19 7.76
C ARG A 320 -3.49 24.87 6.63
N MET A 321 -3.46 24.31 5.42
CA MET A 321 -4.19 24.78 4.27
C MET A 321 -5.69 24.64 4.51
N ASP A 322 -6.47 25.72 4.36
CA ASP A 322 -7.91 25.58 4.19
C ASP A 322 -8.23 24.81 2.91
N MET A 323 -9.46 24.31 2.75
CA MET A 323 -9.81 23.65 1.49
C MET A 323 -9.59 24.67 0.37
N LEU A 324 -8.81 24.28 -0.66
CA LEU A 324 -8.82 25.06 -1.88
C LEU A 324 -10.26 25.01 -2.40
N PRO A 325 -10.88 26.16 -2.70
CA PRO A 325 -12.16 26.16 -3.38
C PRO A 325 -12.03 25.29 -4.63
N ILE A 326 -13.07 24.51 -4.96
CA ILE A 326 -13.23 24.07 -6.34
C ILE A 326 -13.40 25.37 -7.11
N GLU A 327 -12.34 25.85 -7.76
CA GLU A 327 -12.46 27.03 -8.62
C GLU A 327 -13.40 26.64 -9.76
N ALA A 328 -14.67 27.05 -9.65
CA ALA A 328 -15.55 27.13 -10.79
C ALA A 328 -14.93 28.18 -11.71
N ILE A 329 -14.28 27.73 -12.78
CA ILE A 329 -13.67 28.63 -13.77
C ILE A 329 -14.79 29.49 -14.37
N PRO A 330 -14.59 30.81 -14.57
CA PRO A 330 -15.58 31.64 -15.22
C PRO A 330 -15.87 31.07 -16.61
N THR A 331 -17.13 30.79 -16.90
CA THR A 331 -17.61 30.55 -18.26
C THR A 331 -17.36 31.83 -19.06
N ASN A 332 -16.20 31.92 -19.72
CA ASN A 332 -15.99 32.96 -20.72
C ASN A 332 -16.86 32.61 -21.93
N GLN A 333 -17.89 33.45 -22.13
CA GLN A 333 -18.75 33.49 -23.31
C GLN A 333 -17.97 33.91 -24.55
#